data_AF-F4PRY8-F1
#
_entry.id   AF-F4PRY8-F1
#
_cell.length_a   1.000
_cell.length_b   1.000
_cell.length_c   1.000
_cell.angle_alpha   90.00
_cell.angle_beta   90.00
_cell.angle_gamma   90.00
#
_symmetry.space_group_name_H-M   'P 1'
#
loop_
_entity.id
_entity.type
_entity.pdbx_description
1 polymer ?
#
loop_
_entity_poly.entity_id
_entity_poly.type
_entity_poly.pdbx_seq_one_letter_code
_entity_poly.pdbx_strand_id
1 'polypeptide(L)'
;MTNFRDANLSKCNLDNALLQEADLSYANLSGASLRGTNLSGANLEGCILKGANLEDRGGQRATLESVNFKNSTLEEANFSGANLRVANFKGANLENCNFRGADLAGANLEDTNLRGANLHKANLIGVNLRGANFDIRTVSSR
;
A
#
# COMPACT_ATOMS: atom_id res chain seq x y z
N MET A 1 8.58 -19.77 4.64
CA MET A 1 8.49 -18.31 4.44
C MET A 1 9.21 -18.00 3.15
N THR A 2 8.48 -17.48 2.15
CA THR A 2 9.06 -17.17 0.84
C THR A 2 9.87 -15.88 0.96
N ASN A 3 11.12 -15.89 0.48
CA ASN A 3 12.05 -14.77 0.61
C ASN A 3 12.32 -14.15 -0.76
N PHE A 4 11.94 -12.90 -0.91
CA PHE A 4 12.19 -12.01 -2.05
C PHE A 4 12.88 -10.71 -1.60
N ARG A 5 13.55 -10.73 -0.44
CA ARG A 5 14.30 -9.60 0.06
C ARG A 5 15.31 -9.14 -0.99
N ASP A 6 15.40 -7.82 -1.18
CA ASP A 6 16.28 -7.18 -2.16
C ASP A 6 16.03 -7.60 -3.62
N ALA A 7 14.96 -8.37 -3.91
CA ALA A 7 14.69 -8.86 -5.25
C ALA A 7 14.24 -7.74 -6.18
N ASN A 8 14.60 -7.86 -7.46
CA ASN A 8 14.03 -7.03 -8.51
C ASN A 8 12.82 -7.73 -9.13
N LEU A 9 11.63 -7.25 -8.77
CA LEU A 9 10.33 -7.67 -9.28
C LEU A 9 9.65 -6.52 -10.05
N SER A 10 10.42 -5.52 -10.50
CA SER A 10 9.87 -4.37 -11.18
C SER A 10 9.18 -4.78 -12.48
N LYS A 11 7.98 -4.23 -12.70
CA LYS A 11 7.11 -4.54 -13.84
C LYS A 11 6.70 -6.01 -13.98
N CYS A 12 6.96 -6.86 -12.98
CA CYS A 12 6.48 -8.24 -12.99
C CYS A 12 4.96 -8.27 -12.88
N ASN A 13 4.37 -9.30 -13.48
CA ASN A 13 2.98 -9.66 -13.20
C ASN A 13 2.96 -10.64 -12.03
N LEU A 14 2.46 -10.17 -10.89
CA LEU A 14 2.26 -10.94 -9.66
C LEU A 14 0.76 -11.08 -9.35
N ASP A 15 -0.12 -10.82 -10.31
CA ASP A 15 -1.56 -10.90 -10.09
C ASP A 15 -1.96 -12.25 -9.49
N ASN A 16 -2.77 -12.20 -8.42
CA ASN A 16 -3.25 -13.35 -7.65
C ASN A 16 -2.15 -14.19 -6.98
N ALA A 17 -0.91 -13.69 -6.89
CA ALA A 17 0.15 -14.39 -6.18
C ALA A 17 -0.18 -14.52 -4.68
N LEU A 18 0.16 -15.69 -4.12
CA LEU A 18 0.06 -16.00 -2.70
C LEU A 18 1.40 -15.68 -2.05
N LEU A 19 1.47 -14.50 -1.43
CA LEU A 19 2.68 -13.91 -0.84
C LEU A 19 2.47 -13.63 0.65
N GLN A 20 1.60 -14.39 1.30
CA GLN A 20 1.33 -14.24 2.74
C GLN A 20 2.62 -14.45 3.51
N GLU A 21 2.87 -13.56 4.46
CA GLU A 21 4.07 -13.59 5.32
C GLU A 21 5.40 -13.63 4.54
N ALA A 22 5.41 -13.30 3.24
CA ALA A 22 6.63 -13.26 2.45
C ALA A 22 7.52 -12.11 2.92
N ASP A 23 8.84 -12.32 2.88
CA ASP A 23 9.79 -11.23 3.06
C ASP A 23 10.09 -10.59 1.69
N LEU A 24 9.58 -9.39 1.50
CA LEU A 24 9.76 -8.52 0.32
C LEU A 24 10.47 -7.22 0.73
N SER A 25 11.11 -7.20 1.91
CA SER A 25 11.79 -6.00 2.38
C SER A 25 12.89 -5.60 1.40
N TYR A 26 12.98 -4.29 1.15
CA TYR A 26 13.92 -3.68 0.20
C TYR A 26 13.80 -4.16 -1.26
N ALA A 27 12.78 -4.95 -1.59
CA ALA A 27 12.53 -5.37 -2.96
C ALA A 27 12.07 -4.19 -3.84
N ASN A 28 12.41 -4.26 -5.12
CA ASN A 28 11.91 -3.33 -6.12
C ASN A 28 10.70 -3.93 -6.84
N LEU A 29 9.51 -3.41 -6.57
CA LEU A 29 8.24 -3.75 -7.20
C LEU A 29 7.69 -2.60 -8.06
N SER A 30 8.56 -1.68 -8.50
CA SER A 30 8.13 -0.51 -9.29
C SER A 30 7.34 -0.93 -10.53
N GLY A 31 6.14 -0.40 -10.67
CA GLY A 31 5.23 -0.71 -11.78
C GLY A 31 4.77 -2.17 -11.87
N ALA A 32 4.97 -2.98 -10.83
CA ALA A 32 4.47 -4.36 -10.80
C ALA A 32 2.93 -4.39 -10.75
N SER A 33 2.34 -5.41 -11.37
CA SER A 33 0.93 -5.72 -11.20
C SER A 33 0.77 -6.67 -10.03
N LEU A 34 -0.02 -6.27 -9.03
CA LEU A 34 -0.25 -6.95 -7.75
C LEU A 34 -1.77 -7.06 -7.51
N ARG A 35 -2.56 -7.19 -8.56
CA ARG A 35 -4.03 -7.26 -8.44
C ARG A 35 -4.42 -8.60 -7.84
N GLY A 36 -5.37 -8.60 -6.92
CA GLY A 36 -5.83 -9.83 -6.26
C GLY A 36 -4.76 -10.58 -5.46
N THR A 37 -3.57 -10.01 -5.24
CA THR A 37 -2.54 -10.66 -4.43
C THR A 37 -2.98 -10.79 -2.99
N ASN A 38 -2.50 -11.84 -2.33
CA ASN A 38 -2.58 -11.93 -0.89
C ASN A 38 -1.20 -11.72 -0.27
N LEU A 39 -1.02 -10.55 0.35
CA LEU A 39 0.16 -10.05 1.04
C LEU A 39 -0.10 -9.91 2.54
N SER A 40 -1.13 -10.58 3.09
CA SER A 40 -1.43 -10.50 4.52
C SER A 40 -0.20 -10.86 5.36
N GLY A 41 0.14 -9.98 6.30
CA GLY A 41 1.30 -10.12 7.18
C GLY A 41 2.67 -10.09 6.48
N ALA A 42 2.74 -9.80 5.18
CA ALA A 42 4.01 -9.73 4.46
C ALA A 42 4.88 -8.55 4.96
N ASN A 43 6.19 -8.74 4.91
CA ASN A 43 7.14 -7.69 5.22
C ASN A 43 7.57 -6.97 3.94
N LEU A 44 7.15 -5.73 3.78
CA LEU A 44 7.52 -4.84 2.68
C LEU A 44 8.28 -3.61 3.19
N GLU A 45 8.99 -3.71 4.32
CA GLU A 45 9.77 -2.58 4.84
C GLU A 45 10.81 -2.11 3.82
N GLY A 46 10.88 -0.79 3.61
CA GLY A 46 11.87 -0.15 2.74
C GLY A 46 11.77 -0.51 1.26
N CYS A 47 10.68 -1.15 0.83
CA CYS A 47 10.50 -1.54 -0.57
C CYS A 47 10.20 -0.34 -1.48
N ILE A 48 10.24 -0.58 -2.80
CA ILE A 48 9.88 0.39 -3.83
C ILE A 48 8.66 -0.12 -4.60
N LEU A 49 7.49 0.49 -4.39
CA LEU A 49 6.22 0.22 -5.10
C LEU A 49 5.80 1.39 -6.00
N LYS A 50 6.73 2.23 -6.46
CA LYS A 50 6.37 3.38 -7.30
C LYS A 50 5.53 2.95 -8.51
N GLY A 51 4.33 3.50 -8.63
CA GLY A 51 3.37 3.18 -9.69
C GLY A 51 2.86 1.73 -9.74
N ALA A 52 3.02 0.94 -8.67
CA ALA A 52 2.52 -0.43 -8.60
C ALA A 52 0.98 -0.46 -8.61
N ASN A 53 0.39 -1.53 -9.15
CA ASN A 53 -1.05 -1.64 -9.33
C ASN A 53 -1.68 -2.74 -8.46
N LEU A 54 -2.46 -2.34 -7.46
CA LEU A 54 -3.23 -3.20 -6.55
C LEU A 54 -4.74 -2.95 -6.66
N GLU A 55 -5.20 -2.36 -7.77
CA GLU A 55 -6.61 -2.02 -8.02
C GLU A 55 -7.54 -3.24 -7.91
N ASP A 56 -8.62 -3.10 -7.14
CA ASP A 56 -9.75 -4.02 -7.19
C ASP A 56 -10.69 -3.65 -8.36
N ARG A 57 -10.87 -4.58 -9.30
CA ARG A 57 -11.81 -4.47 -10.43
C ARG A 57 -13.09 -5.27 -10.21
N GLY A 58 -13.69 -5.16 -9.03
CA GLY A 58 -14.99 -5.75 -8.74
C GLY A 58 -14.94 -7.24 -8.37
N GLY A 59 -13.91 -7.65 -7.61
CA GLY A 59 -13.80 -9.01 -7.08
C GLY A 59 -12.38 -9.55 -6.96
N GLN A 60 -11.36 -8.79 -7.36
CA GLN A 60 -9.95 -9.16 -7.27
C GLN A 60 -9.23 -8.25 -6.28
N ARG A 61 -9.81 -8.10 -5.10
CA ARG A 61 -9.28 -7.26 -4.04
C ARG A 61 -7.91 -7.76 -3.59
N ALA A 62 -6.88 -6.94 -3.74
CA ALA A 62 -5.61 -7.21 -3.07
C ALA A 62 -5.82 -7.19 -1.55
N THR A 63 -5.36 -8.24 -0.87
CA THR A 63 -5.46 -8.39 0.59
C THR A 63 -4.10 -8.11 1.20
N LEU A 64 -4.01 -7.06 1.99
CA LEU A 64 -2.78 -6.54 2.59
C LEU A 64 -2.99 -6.24 4.09
N GLU A 65 -3.82 -7.05 4.76
CA GLU A 65 -4.08 -6.89 6.18
C GLU A 65 -2.78 -7.10 6.98
N SER A 66 -2.49 -6.20 7.92
CA SER A 66 -1.29 -6.23 8.77
C SER A 66 0.05 -6.22 8.02
N VAL A 67 0.06 -5.80 6.75
CA VAL A 67 1.30 -5.68 5.96
C VAL A 67 2.22 -4.59 6.54
N ASN A 68 3.52 -4.80 6.46
CA ASN A 68 4.51 -3.80 6.90
C ASN A 68 5.10 -3.03 5.71
N PHE A 69 4.67 -1.79 5.49
CA PHE A 69 5.20 -0.85 4.49
C PHE A 69 6.10 0.23 5.09
N LYS A 70 6.59 0.06 6.32
CA LYS A 70 7.40 1.07 7.00
C LYS A 70 8.55 1.57 6.11
N ASN A 71 8.76 2.88 6.08
CA ASN A 71 9.82 3.56 5.31
C ASN A 71 9.85 3.24 3.80
N SER A 72 8.74 2.78 3.21
CA SER A 72 8.70 2.38 1.81
C SER A 72 8.37 3.55 0.88
N THR A 73 8.74 3.41 -0.39
CA THR A 73 8.39 4.38 -1.46
C THR A 73 7.24 3.83 -2.28
N LEU A 74 6.02 4.38 -2.13
CA LEU A 74 4.82 3.92 -2.82
C LEU A 74 4.20 4.98 -3.72
N GLU A 75 4.92 6.06 -4.03
CA GLU A 75 4.45 7.17 -4.87
C GLU A 75 3.68 6.66 -6.11
N GLU A 76 2.51 7.24 -6.39
CA GLU A 76 1.63 6.87 -7.52
C GLU A 76 1.07 5.44 -7.50
N ALA A 77 1.26 4.66 -6.42
CA ALA A 77 0.70 3.32 -6.34
C ALA A 77 -0.84 3.35 -6.26
N ASN A 78 -1.47 2.38 -6.91
CA ASN A 78 -2.92 2.25 -6.92
C ASN A 78 -3.39 1.18 -5.94
N PHE A 79 -3.95 1.59 -4.81
CA PHE A 79 -4.56 0.75 -3.78
C PHE A 79 -6.10 0.81 -3.81
N SER A 80 -6.72 1.27 -4.89
CA SER A 80 -8.16 1.47 -4.91
C SER A 80 -8.91 0.17 -4.64
N GLY A 81 -9.78 0.20 -3.64
CA GLY A 81 -10.53 -0.95 -3.17
C GLY A 81 -9.73 -1.97 -2.36
N ALA A 82 -8.42 -1.83 -2.15
CA ALA A 82 -7.61 -2.81 -1.41
C ALA A 82 -8.02 -2.97 0.07
N ASN A 83 -7.71 -4.11 0.67
CA ASN A 83 -7.83 -4.32 2.13
C ASN A 83 -6.47 -4.02 2.79
N LEU A 84 -6.37 -2.92 3.51
CA LEU A 84 -5.18 -2.40 4.19
C LEU A 84 -5.40 -2.25 5.71
N ARG A 85 -6.33 -3.03 6.27
CA ARG A 85 -6.62 -3.00 7.69
C ARG A 85 -5.36 -3.27 8.50
N VAL A 86 -5.12 -2.44 9.52
CA VAL A 86 -3.97 -2.57 10.45
C VAL A 86 -2.61 -2.52 9.72
N ALA A 87 -2.55 -2.08 8.46
CA ALA A 87 -1.30 -1.95 7.72
C ALA A 87 -0.39 -0.89 8.37
N ASN A 88 0.91 -1.16 8.40
CA ASN A 88 1.89 -0.21 8.93
C ASN A 88 2.58 0.55 7.80
N PHE A 89 2.22 1.81 7.62
CA PHE A 89 2.83 2.71 6.64
C PHE A 89 3.79 3.73 7.27
N LYS A 90 4.19 3.58 8.55
CA LYS A 90 4.97 4.60 9.24
C LYS A 90 6.19 5.07 8.43
N GLY A 91 6.30 6.38 8.23
CA GLY A 91 7.40 7.00 7.47
C GLY A 91 7.39 6.74 5.96
N ALA A 92 6.35 6.12 5.41
CA ALA A 92 6.26 5.82 3.99
C ALA A 92 5.95 7.07 3.14
N ASN A 93 6.46 7.09 1.91
CA ASN A 93 6.06 8.06 0.90
C ASN A 93 4.83 7.54 0.13
N LEU A 94 3.68 8.19 0.33
CA LEU A 94 2.38 7.86 -0.24
C LEU A 94 1.87 8.96 -1.18
N GLU A 95 2.77 9.80 -1.69
CA GLU A 95 2.43 10.92 -2.55
C GLU A 95 1.71 10.44 -3.82
N ASN A 96 0.60 11.10 -4.16
CA ASN A 96 -0.25 10.77 -5.30
C ASN A 96 -0.80 9.32 -5.33
N CYS A 97 -0.77 8.59 -4.21
CA CYS A 97 -1.40 7.27 -4.12
C CYS A 97 -2.92 7.33 -4.31
N ASN A 98 -3.48 6.29 -4.92
CA ASN A 98 -4.94 6.13 -5.01
C ASN A 98 -5.44 5.11 -3.98
N PHE A 99 -6.11 5.57 -2.93
CA PHE A 99 -6.76 4.76 -1.90
C PHE A 99 -8.28 4.77 -2.02
N ARG A 100 -8.84 5.15 -3.18
CA ARG A 100 -10.30 5.24 -3.36
C ARG A 100 -10.99 3.94 -2.98
N GLY A 101 -11.91 3.99 -2.01
CA GLY A 101 -12.66 2.83 -1.52
C GLY A 101 -11.81 1.78 -0.77
N ALA A 102 -10.55 2.06 -0.45
CA ALA A 102 -9.71 1.14 0.31
C ALA A 102 -10.19 1.04 1.77
N ASP A 103 -9.98 -0.11 2.41
CA ASP A 103 -10.21 -0.26 3.85
C ASP A 103 -8.90 -0.07 4.59
N LEU A 104 -8.72 1.09 5.23
CA LEU A 104 -7.53 1.46 6.00
C LEU A 104 -7.80 1.38 7.52
N ALA A 105 -8.87 0.71 7.97
CA ALA A 105 -9.21 0.73 9.39
C ALA A 105 -8.05 0.27 10.28
N GLY A 106 -7.71 1.09 11.28
CA GLY A 106 -6.58 0.86 12.19
C GLY A 106 -5.19 0.97 11.58
N ALA A 107 -5.04 1.40 10.32
CA ALA A 107 -3.73 1.55 9.69
C ALA A 107 -2.90 2.65 10.37
N ASN A 108 -1.58 2.45 10.40
CA ASN A 108 -0.64 3.42 10.94
C ASN A 108 -0.02 4.26 9.81
N LEU A 109 -0.48 5.50 9.64
CA LEU A 109 0.04 6.48 8.67
C LEU A 109 0.91 7.55 9.36
N GLU A 110 1.49 7.24 10.53
CA GLU A 110 2.38 8.15 11.24
C GLU A 110 3.57 8.59 10.37
N ASP A 111 3.89 9.89 10.38
CA ASP A 111 5.00 10.49 9.64
C ASP A 111 5.01 10.19 8.12
N THR A 112 3.84 9.94 7.52
CA THR A 112 3.73 9.68 6.07
C THR A 112 3.63 10.95 5.23
N ASN A 113 4.05 10.88 3.96
CA ASN A 113 3.72 11.89 2.97
C ASN A 113 2.49 11.46 2.16
N LEU A 114 1.33 12.06 2.37
CA LEU A 114 0.05 11.79 1.72
C LEU A 114 -0.39 12.90 0.75
N ARG A 115 0.51 13.82 0.36
CA ARG A 115 0.17 14.93 -0.56
C ARG A 115 -0.39 14.37 -1.87
N GLY A 116 -1.50 14.94 -2.34
CA GLY A 116 -2.17 14.49 -3.56
C GLY A 116 -2.82 13.11 -3.48
N ALA A 117 -2.74 12.37 -2.36
CA ALA A 117 -3.36 11.06 -2.25
C ALA A 117 -4.89 11.14 -2.32
N ASN A 118 -5.52 10.21 -3.04
CA ASN A 118 -6.98 10.13 -3.15
C ASN A 118 -7.54 9.17 -2.10
N LEU A 119 -8.25 9.69 -1.10
CA LEU A 119 -8.86 8.93 -0.01
C LEU A 119 -10.39 8.79 -0.15
N HIS A 120 -10.95 9.05 -1.34
CA HIS A 120 -12.40 9.04 -1.54
C HIS A 120 -13.06 7.72 -1.18
N LYS A 121 -14.04 7.75 -0.28
CA LYS A 121 -14.72 6.55 0.24
C LYS A 121 -13.80 5.57 0.97
N ALA A 122 -12.57 5.96 1.32
CA ALA A 122 -11.69 5.10 2.09
C ALA A 122 -12.20 5.00 3.54
N ASN A 123 -12.13 3.80 4.12
CA ASN A 123 -12.45 3.61 5.54
C ASN A 123 -11.24 4.03 6.40
N LEU A 124 -11.36 5.14 7.11
CA LEU A 124 -10.28 5.72 7.92
C LEU A 124 -10.51 5.56 9.44
N ILE A 125 -11.40 4.67 9.86
CA ILE A 125 -11.69 4.45 11.29
C ILE A 125 -10.42 4.01 12.01
N GLY A 126 -10.04 4.73 13.07
CA GLY A 126 -8.90 4.39 13.92
C GLY A 126 -7.53 4.57 13.26
N VAL A 127 -7.45 5.24 12.11
CA VAL A 127 -6.17 5.52 11.44
C VAL A 127 -5.32 6.49 12.26
N ASN A 128 -4.05 6.16 12.47
CA ASN A 128 -3.09 7.08 13.09
C ASN A 128 -2.48 8.00 12.01
N LEU A 129 -2.74 9.32 12.11
CA LEU A 129 -2.23 10.34 11.19
C LEU A 129 -1.21 11.29 11.84
N ARG A 130 -0.67 10.94 13.02
CA ARG A 130 0.30 11.80 13.71
C ARG A 130 1.50 12.10 12.80
N GLY A 131 1.81 13.38 12.59
CA GLY A 131 2.94 13.79 11.75
C GLY A 131 2.75 13.59 10.25
N ALA A 132 1.59 13.07 9.80
CA ALA A 132 1.33 12.90 8.38
C ALA A 132 1.23 14.25 7.65
N ASN A 133 1.89 14.36 6.50
CA ASN A 133 1.84 15.53 5.62
C ASN A 133 0.77 15.31 4.55
N PHE A 134 -0.28 16.13 4.54
CA PHE A 134 -1.35 16.07 3.55
C PHE A 134 -1.73 17.49 3.10
N ASP A 135 -2.28 17.60 1.90
CA ASP A 135 -2.69 18.89 1.33
C ASP A 135 -4.21 18.97 1.16
N ILE A 136 -4.67 20.10 0.60
CA ILE A 136 -6.09 20.35 0.36
C ILE A 136 -6.74 19.30 -0.55
N ARG A 137 -5.99 18.69 -1.47
CA ARG A 137 -6.50 17.67 -2.40
C ARG A 137 -6.75 16.36 -1.67
N THR A 138 -5.84 16.01 -0.76
CA THR A 138 -5.98 14.83 0.10
C THR A 138 -7.26 14.88 0.92
N VAL A 139 -7.58 16.02 1.56
CA VAL A 139 -8.77 16.15 2.41
C VAL A 139 -10.07 16.32 1.61
N SER A 140 -10.03 17.00 0.46
CA SER A 140 -11.22 17.20 -0.39
C SER A 140 -11.70 15.90 -1.05
N SER A 141 -10.84 14.88 -1.09
CA SER A 141 -11.20 13.60 -1.66
C SER A 141 -12.04 12.72 -0.73
N ARG A 142 -11.95 12.88 0.59
CA ARG A 142 -12.49 11.94 1.59
C ARG A 142 -13.99 11.64 1.44
#